data_AF-R0D078-F1
#
_entry.id   AF-R0D078-F1
#
_cell.length_a   1.000
_cell.length_b   1.000
_cell.length_c   1.000
_cell.angle_alpha   90.00
_cell.angle_beta   90.00
_cell.angle_gamma   90.00
#
_symmetry.space_group_name_H-M   'P 1'
#
loop_
_entity.id
_entity.type
_entity.pdbx_description
1 polymer ?
#
loop_
_entity_poly.entity_id
_entity_poly.type
_entity_poly.pdbx_seq_one_letter_code
_entity_poly.pdbx_strand_id
1 'polypeptide(L)'
;MWLKERLGLEISPEKSKVVNLKRSYSEFLGLKLKATPKGKQPNGETRYVVQSKLNDKSMKEIAEKLKSGIKEIQKPANDAEEYKAVMRYNSMIIGWHTYYRIATDVNLDLNKYAFLVHRALKRRLKDRLKRTSDVPLSPFLKAKYGKSRQLRYVKKHPILPIGYIKHSNPMFKKKIINKFTAEGRTEIHKQLENINMGVLHYLMLNPDMGKSIEYNDNRLSLYSAQQGKCAVTKKPLELGDIHCHHKISRKLGGDDKYQNLVIVSEDVHILIHATTAEIIITYLGKLKLDKRQLSKVNSLRRLLQLEAIKQS
;
A
#
# COMPACT_ATOMS: atom_id res chain seq x y z
N MET A 1 32.24 29.98 2.09
CA MET A 1 31.29 28.92 2.53
C MET A 1 30.47 28.46 1.32
N TRP A 2 30.69 27.22 0.86
CA TRP A 2 30.18 26.69 -0.42
C TRP A 2 28.69 26.97 -0.70
N LEU A 3 27.82 26.79 0.29
CA LEU A 3 26.37 27.00 0.18
C LEU A 3 26.00 28.45 -0.21
N LYS A 4 26.64 29.44 0.40
CA LYS A 4 26.37 30.86 0.15
C LYS A 4 26.96 31.31 -1.18
N GLU A 5 28.19 30.87 -1.49
CA GLU A 5 28.93 31.27 -2.68
C GLU A 5 28.39 30.66 -3.98
N ARG A 6 27.91 29.41 -3.94
CA ARG A 6 27.43 28.71 -5.14
C ARG A 6 25.92 28.76 -5.32
N LEU A 7 25.17 28.75 -4.23
CA LEU A 7 23.70 28.62 -4.26
C LEU A 7 22.99 29.87 -3.72
N GLY A 8 23.70 30.86 -3.18
CA GLY A 8 23.10 32.04 -2.55
C GLY A 8 22.29 31.73 -1.29
N LEU A 9 22.51 30.57 -0.66
CA LEU A 9 21.74 30.10 0.48
C LEU A 9 22.47 30.33 1.80
N GLU A 10 21.76 30.89 2.78
CA GLU A 10 22.26 31.07 4.14
C GLU A 10 21.85 29.91 5.06
N ILE A 11 22.71 29.60 6.03
CA ILE A 11 22.46 28.53 7.01
C ILE A 11 21.68 29.11 8.18
N SER A 12 20.55 28.50 8.51
CA SER A 12 19.76 28.87 9.69
C SER A 12 20.45 28.37 10.97
N PRO A 13 20.91 29.26 11.87
CA PRO A 13 21.61 28.85 13.10
C PRO A 13 20.68 28.09 14.07
N GLU A 14 19.37 28.37 14.03
CA GLU A 14 18.38 27.66 14.84
C GLU A 14 18.21 26.20 14.42
N LYS A 15 18.24 25.93 13.10
CA LYS A 15 18.04 24.59 12.53
C LYS A 15 19.33 23.78 12.50
N SER A 16 20.48 24.45 12.43
CA SER A 16 21.80 23.84 12.25
C SER A 16 22.61 23.91 13.55
N LYS A 17 22.35 22.95 14.45
CA LYS A 17 23.09 22.80 15.72
C LYS A 17 23.79 21.45 15.84
N VAL A 18 24.95 21.45 16.47
CA VAL A 18 25.65 20.21 16.85
C VAL A 18 25.01 19.66 18.12
N VAL A 19 24.62 18.38 18.10
CA VAL A 19 23.97 17.72 19.25
C VAL A 19 24.76 16.49 19.70
N ASN A 20 24.93 16.34 21.01
CA ASN A 20 25.49 15.13 21.59
C ASN A 20 24.40 14.06 21.70
N LEU A 21 24.43 13.07 20.80
CA LEU A 21 23.45 11.98 20.72
C LEU A 21 23.39 11.09 21.97
N LYS A 22 24.41 11.10 22.85
CA LYS A 22 24.37 10.38 24.13
C LYS A 22 23.48 11.09 25.17
N ARG A 23 23.29 12.40 25.02
CA ARG A 23 22.54 13.26 25.96
C ARG A 23 21.18 13.67 25.42
N SER A 24 21.09 13.96 24.12
CA SER A 24 19.90 14.54 23.50
C SER A 24 19.51 13.79 22.24
N TYR A 25 18.23 13.89 21.86
CA TYR A 25 17.78 13.40 20.56
C TYR A 25 18.16 14.38 19.45
N SER A 26 18.51 13.84 18.29
CA SER A 26 18.49 14.57 17.02
C SER A 26 17.20 14.23 16.28
N GLU A 27 16.53 15.23 15.72
CA GLU A 27 15.34 15.02 14.90
C GLU A 27 15.65 15.13 13.42
N PHE A 28 15.11 14.21 12.62
CA PHE A 28 15.24 14.24 11.17
C PHE A 28 14.07 13.48 10.52
N LEU A 29 13.40 14.10 9.55
CA LEU A 29 12.32 13.50 8.74
C LEU A 29 11.24 12.76 9.55
N GLY A 30 10.84 13.33 10.70
CA GLY A 30 9.80 12.78 11.58
C GLY A 30 10.27 11.72 12.56
N LEU A 31 11.57 11.40 12.57
CA LEU A 31 12.21 10.51 13.53
C LEU A 31 13.06 11.29 14.53
N LYS A 32 13.16 10.77 15.75
CA LYS A 32 14.12 11.22 16.75
C LYS A 32 15.09 10.09 17.07
N LEU A 33 16.38 10.41 17.03
CA LEU A 33 17.49 9.45 17.11
C LEU A 33 18.39 9.81 18.30
N LYS A 34 18.81 8.81 19.08
CA LYS A 34 19.85 8.98 20.11
C LYS A 34 20.69 7.73 20.29
N ALA A 35 21.83 7.87 20.94
CA ALA A 35 22.68 6.76 21.35
C ALA A 35 22.32 6.34 22.78
N THR A 36 21.88 5.09 22.96
CA THR A 36 21.58 4.52 24.28
C THR A 36 22.57 3.45 24.68
N PRO A 37 23.00 3.41 25.96
CA PRO A 37 23.85 2.34 26.44
C PRO A 37 23.10 1.00 26.39
N LYS A 38 23.76 -0.05 25.88
CA LYS A 38 23.22 -1.41 25.82
C LYS A 38 24.34 -2.43 26.01
N GLY A 39 24.59 -2.79 27.26
CA GLY A 39 25.61 -3.74 27.66
C GLY A 39 27.03 -3.17 27.61
N LYS A 40 28.01 -4.08 27.61
CA LYS A 40 29.43 -3.78 27.56
C LYS A 40 30.06 -4.34 26.28
N GLN A 41 31.11 -3.69 25.81
CA GLN A 41 32.00 -4.20 24.78
C GLN A 41 32.97 -5.23 25.40
N PRO A 42 33.67 -6.06 24.58
CA PRO A 42 34.66 -7.02 25.08
C PRO A 42 35.77 -6.38 25.91
N ASN A 43 36.10 -5.11 25.63
CA ASN A 43 37.10 -4.31 26.35
C ASN A 43 36.57 -3.69 27.67
N GLY A 44 35.34 -4.00 28.10
CA GLY A 44 34.73 -3.46 29.34
C GLY A 44 34.04 -2.10 29.19
N GLU A 45 34.18 -1.42 28.06
CA GLU A 45 33.56 -0.13 27.82
C GLU A 45 32.05 -0.24 27.59
N THR A 46 31.31 0.83 27.89
CA THR A 46 29.86 0.86 27.65
C THR A 46 29.57 0.85 26.14
N ARG A 47 28.83 -0.16 25.68
CA ARG A 47 28.40 -0.26 24.28
C ARG A 47 27.20 0.66 24.08
N TYR A 48 27.22 1.46 23.01
CA TYR A 48 26.08 2.29 22.62
C TYR A 48 25.41 1.72 21.36
N VAL A 49 24.09 1.80 21.32
CA VAL A 49 23.28 1.45 20.15
C VAL A 49 22.35 2.60 19.80
N VAL A 50 21.94 2.66 18.52
CA VAL A 50 20.96 3.65 18.08
C VAL A 50 19.58 3.26 18.62
N GLN A 51 18.94 4.20 19.31
CA GLN A 51 17.51 4.17 19.61
C GLN A 51 16.82 5.20 18.72
N SER A 52 15.78 4.77 18.02
CA SER A 52 15.00 5.61 17.12
C SER A 52 13.52 5.54 17.45
N LYS A 53 12.88 6.70 17.48
CA LYS A 53 11.49 6.92 17.86
C LYS A 53 10.83 7.87 16.88
N LEU A 54 9.52 7.97 16.93
CA LEU A 54 8.81 9.04 16.23
C LEU A 54 9.00 10.34 17.01
N ASN A 55 9.16 11.45 16.31
CA ASN A 55 9.17 12.75 16.97
C ASN A 55 7.76 13.19 17.37
N ASP A 56 7.70 14.14 18.30
CA ASP A 56 6.45 14.48 18.97
C ASP A 56 5.49 15.18 18.00
N LYS A 57 6.02 15.95 17.04
CA LYS A 57 5.26 16.55 15.94
C LYS A 57 4.55 15.48 15.09
N SER A 58 5.28 14.46 14.65
CA SER A 58 4.70 13.39 13.81
C SER A 58 3.68 12.56 14.60
N MET A 59 3.96 12.28 15.88
CA MET A 59 3.00 11.59 16.75
C MET A 59 1.69 12.37 16.92
N LYS A 60 1.78 13.70 17.09
CA LYS A 60 0.61 14.58 17.18
C LYS A 60 -0.19 14.57 15.87
N GLU A 61 0.48 14.69 14.73
CA GLU A 61 -0.16 14.66 13.41
C GLU A 61 -0.89 13.33 13.16
N ILE A 62 -0.25 12.19 13.48
CA ILE A 62 -0.87 10.86 13.38
C ILE A 62 -2.13 10.80 14.24
N ALA A 63 -2.06 11.27 15.49
CA ALA A 63 -3.19 11.24 16.41
C ALA A 63 -4.37 12.11 15.92
N GLU A 64 -4.10 13.30 15.39
CA GLU A 64 -5.11 14.20 14.83
C GLU A 64 -5.77 13.59 13.60
N LYS A 65 -4.98 13.06 12.66
CA LYS A 65 -5.49 12.40 11.45
C LYS A 65 -6.31 11.16 11.77
N LEU A 66 -5.89 10.32 12.72
CA LEU A 66 -6.69 9.17 13.20
C LEU A 66 -8.00 9.63 13.83
N LYS A 67 -7.97 10.67 14.67
CA LYS A 67 -9.19 11.22 15.29
C LYS A 67 -10.17 11.75 14.25
N SER A 68 -9.67 12.42 13.20
CA SER A 68 -10.48 12.87 12.06
C SER A 68 -11.08 11.69 11.31
N GLY A 69 -10.26 10.70 10.94
CA GLY A 69 -10.73 9.52 10.22
C GLY A 69 -11.82 8.75 10.99
N ILE A 70 -11.70 8.63 12.32
CA ILE A 70 -12.76 8.00 13.13
C ILE A 70 -14.06 8.82 13.12
N LYS A 71 -13.97 10.16 13.10
CA LYS A 71 -15.16 11.02 12.98
C LYS A 71 -15.86 10.83 11.63
N GLU A 72 -15.09 10.71 10.55
CA GLU A 72 -15.61 10.46 9.20
C GLU A 72 -16.35 9.11 9.15
N ILE A 73 -15.79 8.05 9.76
CA ILE A 73 -16.45 6.73 9.86
C ILE A 73 -17.71 6.78 10.75
N GLN A 74 -17.78 7.71 11.71
CA GLN A 74 -18.86 7.76 12.69
C GLN A 74 -20.22 8.10 12.06
N LYS A 75 -20.28 9.10 11.18
CA LYS A 75 -21.52 9.59 10.58
C LYS A 75 -21.44 9.56 9.05
N PRO A 76 -21.44 8.36 8.43
CA PRO A 76 -21.46 8.26 6.98
C PRO A 76 -22.84 8.65 6.44
N ALA A 77 -22.89 9.25 5.25
CA ALA A 77 -24.16 9.56 4.59
C ALA A 77 -24.86 8.30 4.08
N ASN A 78 -24.10 7.31 3.63
CA ASN A 78 -24.58 6.02 3.11
C ASN A 78 -23.45 4.96 3.22
N ASP A 79 -23.76 3.73 2.81
CA ASP A 79 -22.84 2.59 2.87
C ASP A 79 -21.57 2.77 2.04
N ALA A 80 -21.65 3.45 0.89
CA ALA A 80 -20.50 3.72 0.03
C ALA A 80 -19.55 4.75 0.67
N GLU A 81 -20.10 5.80 1.29
CA GLU A 81 -19.30 6.79 2.03
C GLU A 81 -18.70 6.21 3.32
N GLU A 82 -19.40 5.28 3.99
CA GLU A 82 -18.84 4.53 5.12
C GLU A 82 -17.62 3.71 4.68
N TYR A 83 -17.75 2.98 3.56
CA TYR A 83 -16.65 2.21 2.98
C TYR A 83 -15.45 3.11 2.65
N LYS A 84 -15.70 4.24 1.97
CA LYS A 84 -14.65 5.21 1.60
C LYS A 84 -13.93 5.77 2.82
N ALA A 85 -14.67 6.14 3.87
CA ALA A 85 -14.09 6.62 5.13
C ALA A 85 -13.22 5.54 5.80
N VAL A 86 -13.68 4.29 5.81
CA VAL A 86 -12.89 3.16 6.33
C VAL A 86 -11.63 2.91 5.50
N MET A 87 -11.72 2.94 4.17
CA MET A 87 -10.55 2.76 3.30
C MET A 87 -9.52 3.88 3.45
N ARG A 88 -9.97 5.13 3.58
CA ARG A 88 -9.11 6.27 3.87
C ARG A 88 -8.39 6.12 5.21
N TYR A 89 -9.11 5.69 6.25
CA TYR A 89 -8.51 5.40 7.56
C TYR A 89 -7.43 4.31 7.46
N ASN A 90 -7.73 3.22 6.75
CA ASN A 90 -6.80 2.11 6.57
C ASN A 90 -5.56 2.50 5.75
N SER A 91 -5.71 3.31 4.70
CA SER A 91 -4.57 3.72 3.86
C SER A 91 -3.57 4.58 4.64
N MET A 92 -4.06 5.45 5.54
CA MET A 92 -3.19 6.22 6.45
C MET A 92 -2.33 5.29 7.32
N ILE A 93 -2.94 4.27 7.92
CA ILE A 93 -2.23 3.30 8.76
C ILE A 93 -1.19 2.52 7.98
N ILE A 94 -1.54 2.02 6.78
CA ILE A 94 -0.60 1.29 5.92
C ILE A 94 0.59 2.18 5.55
N GLY A 95 0.34 3.46 5.25
CA GLY A 95 1.38 4.44 4.96
C GLY A 95 2.34 4.64 6.13
N TRP A 96 1.81 4.93 7.32
CA TRP A 96 2.64 5.11 8.51
C TRP A 96 3.37 3.84 8.91
N HIS A 97 2.72 2.67 8.79
CA HIS A 97 3.38 1.38 9.03
C HIS A 97 4.52 1.13 8.06
N THR A 98 4.38 1.54 6.80
CA THR A 98 5.43 1.37 5.79
C THR A 98 6.58 2.34 6.02
N TYR A 99 6.30 3.60 6.35
CA TYR A 99 7.31 4.64 6.54
C TYR A 99 8.07 4.48 7.86
N TYR A 100 7.35 4.38 8.98
CA TYR A 100 7.95 4.42 10.31
C TYR A 100 8.48 3.07 10.82
N ARG A 101 8.26 1.96 10.12
CA ARG A 101 8.75 0.63 10.57
C ARG A 101 10.26 0.56 10.77
N ILE A 102 11.04 1.47 10.19
CA ILE A 102 12.49 1.52 10.38
C ILE A 102 12.92 2.02 11.77
N ALA A 103 12.02 2.67 12.52
CA ALA A 103 12.33 3.09 13.88
C ALA A 103 12.31 1.89 14.84
N THR A 104 13.33 1.78 15.67
CA THR A 104 13.56 0.64 16.59
C THR A 104 12.43 0.50 17.61
N ASP A 105 11.93 1.63 18.10
CA ASP A 105 10.93 1.68 19.15
C ASP A 105 9.52 2.02 18.61
N VAL A 106 9.32 1.94 17.29
CA VAL A 106 8.06 2.33 16.66
C VAL A 106 6.85 1.61 17.23
N ASN A 107 7.03 0.33 17.60
CA ASN A 107 5.98 -0.46 18.23
C ASN A 107 5.60 0.12 19.60
N LEU A 108 6.59 0.55 20.40
CA LEU A 108 6.36 1.16 21.71
C LEU A 108 5.66 2.52 21.56
N ASP A 109 6.09 3.33 20.61
CA ASP A 109 5.50 4.65 20.38
C ASP A 109 4.05 4.57 19.90
N LEU A 110 3.77 3.75 18.88
CA LEU A 110 2.41 3.64 18.35
C LEU A 110 1.46 2.83 19.26
N ASN A 111 1.95 1.90 20.08
CA ASN A 111 1.10 1.19 21.04
C ASN A 111 0.59 2.10 22.16
N LYS A 112 1.35 3.11 22.59
CA LYS A 112 0.86 4.12 23.55
C LYS A 112 -0.43 4.78 23.06
N TYR A 113 -0.50 5.07 21.76
CA TYR A 113 -1.67 5.69 21.14
C TYR A 113 -2.73 4.69 20.70
N ALA A 114 -2.36 3.42 20.43
CA ALA A 114 -3.29 2.38 20.03
C ALA A 114 -4.44 2.20 21.03
N PHE A 115 -4.17 2.30 22.34
CA PHE A 115 -5.20 2.25 23.37
C PHE A 115 -6.20 3.40 23.25
N LEU A 116 -5.72 4.63 23.09
CA LEU A 116 -6.56 5.82 22.96
C LEU A 116 -7.42 5.76 21.68
N VAL A 117 -6.82 5.32 20.58
CA VAL A 117 -7.50 5.11 19.29
C VAL A 117 -8.59 4.04 19.43
N HIS A 118 -8.27 2.92 20.08
CA HIS A 118 -9.24 1.85 20.32
C HIS A 118 -10.42 2.31 21.18
N ARG A 119 -10.15 3.07 22.24
CA ARG A 119 -11.18 3.67 23.09
C ARG A 119 -12.05 4.66 22.30
N ALA A 120 -11.45 5.48 21.44
CA ALA A 120 -12.17 6.41 20.58
C ALA A 120 -13.08 5.68 19.57
N LEU A 121 -12.58 4.63 18.92
CA LEU A 121 -13.36 3.75 18.05
C LEU A 121 -14.56 3.15 18.80
N LYS A 122 -14.33 2.52 19.96
CA LYS A 122 -15.39 1.90 20.77
C LYS A 122 -16.46 2.91 21.19
N ARG A 123 -16.04 4.09 21.66
CA ARG A 123 -16.97 5.15 22.09
C ARG A 123 -17.82 5.70 20.93
N ARG A 124 -17.21 5.92 19.77
CA ARG A 124 -17.88 6.59 18.64
C ARG A 124 -18.73 5.64 17.81
N LEU A 125 -18.25 4.42 17.62
CA LEU A 125 -18.90 3.44 16.74
C LEU A 125 -19.81 2.46 17.51
N LYS A 126 -19.63 2.34 18.83
CA LYS A 126 -20.47 1.50 19.71
C LYS A 126 -20.65 0.10 19.12
N ASP A 127 -21.90 -0.34 18.96
CA ASP A 127 -22.26 -1.69 18.51
C ASP A 127 -21.89 -1.97 17.05
N ARG A 128 -21.61 -0.94 16.25
CA ARG A 128 -21.12 -1.10 14.86
C ARG A 128 -19.70 -1.66 14.81
N LEU A 129 -18.92 -1.52 15.89
CA LEU A 129 -17.55 -2.01 15.95
C LEU A 129 -17.53 -3.48 16.41
N LYS A 130 -17.34 -4.41 15.46
CA LYS A 130 -17.29 -5.85 15.71
C LYS A 130 -15.85 -6.37 15.79
N ARG A 131 -15.68 -7.54 16.43
CA ARG A 131 -14.38 -8.24 16.52
C ARG A 131 -14.12 -9.18 15.34
N THR A 132 -15.18 -9.68 14.74
CA THR A 132 -15.15 -10.65 13.63
C THR A 132 -15.99 -10.12 12.48
N SER A 133 -15.74 -10.67 11.29
CA SER A 133 -16.59 -10.50 10.11
C SER A 133 -16.71 -11.86 9.43
N ASP A 134 -17.85 -12.07 8.79
CA ASP A 134 -18.18 -13.14 7.86
C ASP A 134 -17.41 -13.05 6.53
N VAL A 135 -16.93 -11.85 6.17
CA VAL A 135 -16.17 -11.61 4.95
C VAL A 135 -14.69 -11.91 5.18
N PRO A 136 -14.05 -12.75 4.35
CA PRO A 136 -12.64 -13.01 4.46
C PRO A 136 -11.84 -11.74 4.14
N LEU A 137 -10.76 -11.53 4.90
CA LEU A 137 -9.80 -10.49 4.56
C LEU A 137 -9.19 -10.75 3.18
N SER A 138 -9.14 -9.69 2.40
CA SER A 138 -8.19 -9.49 1.30
C SER A 138 -6.84 -10.20 1.56
N PRO A 139 -6.31 -11.02 0.62
CA PRO A 139 -4.99 -11.66 0.73
C PRO A 139 -3.87 -10.77 1.28
N PHE A 140 -3.80 -9.51 0.84
CA PHE A 140 -2.81 -8.55 1.32
C PHE A 140 -3.02 -8.20 2.80
N LEU A 141 -4.25 -7.83 3.17
CA LEU A 141 -4.59 -7.50 4.56
C LEU A 141 -4.47 -8.72 5.47
N LYS A 142 -4.81 -9.91 4.97
CA LYS A 142 -4.63 -11.18 5.68
C LYS A 142 -3.16 -11.45 5.95
N ALA A 143 -2.28 -11.26 4.97
CA ALA A 143 -0.84 -11.45 5.12
C ALA A 143 -0.24 -10.45 6.11
N LYS A 144 -0.61 -9.17 6.05
CA LYS A 144 -0.04 -8.12 6.91
C LYS A 144 -0.67 -8.03 8.29
N TYR A 145 -1.99 -8.18 8.41
CA TYR A 145 -2.78 -7.85 9.60
C TYR A 145 -3.63 -9.01 10.12
N GLY A 146 -3.77 -10.11 9.38
CA GLY A 146 -4.70 -11.20 9.71
C GLY A 146 -4.41 -11.90 11.05
N LYS A 147 -3.17 -11.84 11.56
CA LYS A 147 -2.78 -12.37 12.87
C LYS A 147 -2.98 -11.37 14.02
N SER A 148 -3.51 -10.19 13.76
CA SER A 148 -3.69 -9.15 14.78
C SER A 148 -4.97 -9.34 15.58
N ARG A 149 -4.83 -9.52 16.91
CA ARG A 149 -5.97 -9.50 17.85
C ARG A 149 -6.61 -8.12 18.01
N GLN A 150 -5.93 -7.07 17.53
CA GLN A 150 -6.42 -5.68 17.58
C GLN A 150 -7.32 -5.34 16.39
N LEU A 151 -7.39 -6.21 15.38
CA LEU A 151 -8.24 -5.99 14.21
C LEU A 151 -9.72 -5.90 14.62
N ARG A 152 -10.43 -4.93 14.06
CA ARG A 152 -11.87 -4.72 14.27
C ARG A 152 -12.56 -4.55 12.93
N TYR A 153 -13.88 -4.57 12.93
CA TYR A 153 -14.68 -4.42 11.73
C TYR A 153 -15.78 -3.41 11.96
N VAL A 154 -16.07 -2.61 10.93
CA VAL A 154 -17.28 -1.80 10.84
C VAL A 154 -18.08 -2.40 9.69
N LYS A 155 -19.25 -2.97 10.03
CA LYS A 155 -19.97 -3.90 9.15
C LYS A 155 -19.04 -5.02 8.67
N LYS A 156 -18.72 -5.05 7.38
CA LYS A 156 -17.87 -6.05 6.71
C LYS A 156 -16.45 -5.54 6.44
N HIS A 157 -16.13 -4.30 6.82
CA HIS A 157 -14.86 -3.66 6.47
C HIS A 157 -13.88 -3.69 7.64
N PRO A 158 -12.63 -4.14 7.44
CA PRO A 158 -11.64 -4.16 8.49
C PRO A 158 -11.22 -2.73 8.87
N ILE A 159 -11.04 -2.48 10.17
CA ILE A 159 -10.39 -1.29 10.73
C ILE A 159 -9.00 -1.70 11.17
N LEU A 160 -7.99 -1.19 10.47
CA LEU A 160 -6.61 -1.57 10.75
C LEU A 160 -6.13 -0.99 12.10
N PRO A 161 -5.37 -1.77 12.88
CA PRO A 161 -4.84 -1.32 14.16
C PRO A 161 -3.51 -0.60 14.00
N ILE A 162 -3.43 0.66 14.46
CA ILE A 162 -2.19 1.47 14.42
C ILE A 162 -1.04 0.83 15.23
N GLY A 163 -1.36 0.13 16.33
CA GLY A 163 -0.35 -0.52 17.18
C GLY A 163 0.24 -1.82 16.62
N TYR A 164 -0.33 -2.37 15.54
CA TYR A 164 0.15 -3.62 14.93
C TYR A 164 1.27 -3.37 13.92
N ILE A 165 2.31 -2.66 14.34
CA ILE A 165 3.50 -2.42 13.54
C ILE A 165 4.66 -3.28 14.07
N LYS A 166 5.50 -3.74 13.15
CA LYS A 166 6.75 -4.43 13.49
C LYS A 166 7.94 -3.66 12.94
N HIS A 167 8.97 -3.51 13.77
CA HIS A 167 10.24 -2.94 13.34
C HIS A 167 10.85 -3.79 12.21
N SER A 168 11.51 -3.11 11.29
CA SER A 168 12.31 -3.71 10.23
C SER A 168 13.64 -3.00 10.15
N ASN A 169 14.73 -3.75 10.13
CA ASN A 169 16.06 -3.18 9.97
C ASN A 169 16.15 -2.44 8.61
N PRO A 170 16.65 -1.20 8.59
CA PRO A 170 16.96 -0.54 7.33
C PRO A 170 18.15 -1.26 6.68
N MET A 171 17.94 -1.72 5.45
CA MET A 171 18.99 -2.36 4.67
C MET A 171 19.68 -1.33 3.78
N PHE A 172 21.00 -1.43 3.63
CA PHE A 172 21.72 -0.60 2.69
C PHE A 172 21.18 -0.81 1.27
N LYS A 173 21.15 0.28 0.52
CA LYS A 173 20.89 0.23 -0.91
C LYS A 173 21.96 -0.65 -1.58
N LYS A 174 21.56 -1.52 -2.52
CA LYS A 174 22.53 -2.30 -3.29
C LYS A 174 23.47 -1.35 -4.03
N LYS A 175 24.78 -1.69 -4.08
CA LYS A 175 25.82 -0.85 -4.67
C LYS A 175 25.55 -0.50 -6.15
N ILE A 176 24.94 -1.42 -6.89
CA ILE A 176 24.59 -1.23 -8.31
C ILE A 176 23.55 -0.11 -8.52
N ILE A 177 22.78 0.26 -7.49
CA ILE A 177 21.66 1.17 -7.69
C ILE A 177 22.15 2.62 -7.79
N ASN A 178 22.18 3.14 -9.02
CA ASN A 178 22.52 4.52 -9.36
C ASN A 178 21.48 5.10 -10.34
N LYS A 179 20.97 6.31 -10.08
CA LYS A 179 19.97 6.96 -10.95
C LYS A 179 20.55 7.42 -12.28
N PHE A 180 21.86 7.67 -12.33
CA PHE A 180 22.54 8.21 -13.49
C PHE A 180 23.01 7.13 -14.47
N THR A 181 23.14 5.87 -14.05
CA THR A 181 23.52 4.75 -14.93
C THR A 181 22.31 3.95 -15.41
N ALA A 182 22.38 3.39 -16.62
CA ALA A 182 21.29 2.58 -17.18
C ALA A 182 21.03 1.32 -16.34
N GLU A 183 22.09 0.59 -15.97
CA GLU A 183 22.02 -0.60 -15.10
C GLU A 183 21.42 -0.28 -13.72
N GLY A 184 21.83 0.85 -13.14
CA GLY A 184 21.34 1.31 -11.86
C GLY A 184 19.87 1.69 -11.92
N ARG A 185 19.42 2.34 -13.02
CA ARG A 185 17.99 2.59 -13.27
C ARG A 185 17.22 1.28 -13.41
N THR A 186 17.72 0.32 -14.18
CA THR A 186 17.09 -1.00 -14.32
C THR A 186 16.90 -1.68 -12.96
N GLU A 187 17.90 -1.64 -12.06
CA GLU A 187 17.75 -2.21 -10.71
C GLU A 187 16.77 -1.41 -9.82
N ILE A 188 16.67 -0.07 -9.97
CA ILE A 188 15.61 0.72 -9.33
C ILE A 188 14.24 0.21 -9.79
N HIS A 189 14.06 0.04 -11.09
CA HIS A 189 12.82 -0.46 -11.68
C HIS A 189 12.56 -1.94 -11.33
N LYS A 190 13.61 -2.74 -11.10
CA LYS A 190 13.50 -4.10 -10.58
C LYS A 190 12.91 -4.14 -9.16
N GLN A 191 13.23 -3.18 -8.30
CA GLN A 191 12.58 -3.06 -6.98
C GLN A 191 11.10 -2.64 -7.08
N LEU A 192 10.74 -1.90 -8.13
CA LEU A 192 9.36 -1.61 -8.50
C LEU A 192 8.62 -2.82 -9.10
N GLU A 193 9.29 -3.97 -9.32
CA GLU A 193 8.61 -5.22 -9.64
C GLU A 193 7.80 -5.77 -8.45
N ASN A 194 8.05 -5.26 -7.24
CA ASN A 194 7.18 -5.47 -6.09
C ASN A 194 5.97 -4.53 -6.16
N ILE A 195 4.92 -4.85 -5.40
CA ILE A 195 3.68 -4.04 -5.34
C ILE A 195 4.02 -2.56 -5.10
N ASN A 196 3.66 -1.70 -6.06
CA ASN A 196 3.80 -0.26 -5.89
C ASN A 196 2.79 0.22 -4.84
N MET A 197 3.29 0.56 -3.65
CA MET A 197 2.45 1.00 -2.53
C MET A 197 1.71 2.31 -2.82
N GLY A 198 2.27 3.18 -3.67
CA GLY A 198 1.61 4.39 -4.12
C GLY A 198 0.37 4.09 -4.96
N VAL A 199 0.49 3.13 -5.88
CA VAL A 199 -0.65 2.62 -6.67
C VAL A 199 -1.68 1.95 -5.78
N LEU A 200 -1.25 1.08 -4.85
CA LEU A 200 -2.18 0.44 -3.92
C LEU A 200 -2.95 1.48 -3.09
N HIS A 201 -2.26 2.50 -2.57
CA HIS A 201 -2.89 3.61 -1.86
C HIS A 201 -3.86 4.39 -2.74
N TYR A 202 -3.50 4.65 -4.00
CA TYR A 202 -4.38 5.31 -4.95
C TYR A 202 -5.65 4.49 -5.19
N LEU A 203 -5.53 3.19 -5.44
CA LEU A 203 -6.69 2.30 -5.62
C LEU A 203 -7.59 2.26 -4.37
N MET A 204 -7.01 2.33 -3.16
CA MET A 204 -7.78 2.37 -1.92
C MET A 204 -8.54 3.68 -1.74
N LEU A 205 -7.97 4.80 -2.19
CA LEU A 205 -8.57 6.13 -2.07
C LEU A 205 -9.58 6.44 -3.19
N ASN A 206 -9.52 5.70 -4.31
CA ASN A 206 -10.36 5.89 -5.49
C ASN A 206 -11.11 4.60 -5.83
N PRO A 207 -12.07 4.18 -4.98
CA PRO A 207 -12.94 3.05 -5.31
C PRO A 207 -13.82 3.38 -6.53
N ASP A 208 -14.12 2.37 -7.33
CA ASP A 208 -15.08 2.47 -8.42
C ASP A 208 -16.49 2.48 -7.84
N MET A 209 -17.10 3.67 -7.83
CA MET A 209 -18.42 3.92 -7.24
C MET A 209 -19.56 3.24 -8.02
N GLY A 210 -19.32 2.86 -9.28
CA GLY A 210 -20.28 2.10 -10.09
C GLY A 210 -20.24 0.60 -9.81
N LYS A 211 -19.42 0.13 -8.87
CA LYS A 211 -19.22 -1.29 -8.55
C LYS A 211 -19.52 -1.57 -7.08
N SER A 212 -19.71 -2.85 -6.76
CA SER A 212 -19.96 -3.24 -5.37
C SER A 212 -18.73 -3.02 -4.49
N ILE A 213 -18.95 -3.04 -3.18
CA ILE A 213 -17.86 -2.99 -2.22
C ILE A 213 -16.96 -4.24 -2.32
N GLU A 214 -17.56 -5.41 -2.54
CA GLU A 214 -16.81 -6.67 -2.74
C GLU A 214 -15.86 -6.57 -3.94
N TYR A 215 -16.31 -5.96 -5.05
CA TYR A 215 -15.47 -5.72 -6.21
C TYR A 215 -14.25 -4.85 -5.86
N ASN A 216 -14.46 -3.75 -5.13
CA ASN A 216 -13.40 -2.83 -4.75
C ASN A 216 -12.38 -3.49 -3.80
N ASP A 217 -12.84 -4.29 -2.83
CA ASP A 217 -11.97 -5.06 -1.93
C ASP A 217 -11.17 -6.13 -2.68
N ASN A 218 -11.82 -6.84 -3.61
CA ASN A 218 -11.17 -7.87 -4.43
C ASN A 218 -10.22 -7.27 -5.47
N ARG A 219 -10.49 -6.08 -6.00
CA ARG A 219 -9.59 -5.34 -6.90
C ARG A 219 -8.25 -5.04 -6.23
N LEU A 220 -8.27 -4.52 -5.00
CA LEU A 220 -7.05 -4.25 -4.20
C LEU A 220 -6.26 -5.54 -3.92
N SER A 221 -7.01 -6.59 -3.57
CA SER A 221 -6.48 -7.90 -3.29
C SER A 221 -5.78 -8.52 -4.49
N LEU A 222 -6.39 -8.46 -5.67
CA LEU A 222 -5.83 -8.97 -6.91
C LEU A 222 -4.63 -8.17 -7.37
N TYR A 223 -4.65 -6.84 -7.26
CA TYR A 223 -3.47 -6.02 -7.57
C TYR A 223 -2.28 -6.47 -6.72
N SER A 224 -2.51 -6.69 -5.42
CA SER A 224 -1.47 -7.18 -4.51
C SER A 224 -1.02 -8.61 -4.84
N ALA A 225 -1.95 -9.54 -5.07
CA ALA A 225 -1.65 -10.94 -5.39
C ALA A 225 -0.93 -11.10 -6.73
N GLN A 226 -1.23 -10.24 -7.70
CA GLN A 226 -0.56 -10.18 -9.00
C GLN A 226 0.73 -9.34 -8.97
N GLN A 227 1.19 -8.90 -7.79
CA GLN A 227 2.40 -8.10 -7.62
C GLN A 227 2.40 -6.81 -8.46
N GLY A 228 1.22 -6.21 -8.65
CA GLY A 228 1.04 -5.02 -9.47
C GLY A 228 1.26 -5.22 -10.97
N LYS A 229 1.22 -6.46 -11.46
CA LYS A 229 1.45 -6.82 -12.88
C LYS A 229 0.16 -7.25 -13.57
N CYS A 230 0.11 -7.04 -14.88
CA CYS A 230 -0.95 -7.54 -15.75
C CYS A 230 -1.00 -9.08 -15.68
N ALA A 231 -2.18 -9.66 -15.47
CA ALA A 231 -2.32 -11.11 -15.35
C ALA A 231 -1.89 -11.87 -16.60
N VAL A 232 -2.03 -11.23 -17.77
CA VAL A 232 -1.68 -11.76 -19.11
C VAL A 232 -0.22 -11.46 -19.42
N THR A 233 0.15 -10.20 -19.63
CA THR A 233 1.48 -9.82 -20.15
C THR A 233 2.59 -9.90 -19.12
N LYS A 234 2.25 -9.98 -17.82
CA LYS A 234 3.20 -9.93 -16.69
C LYS A 234 4.02 -8.64 -16.59
N LYS A 235 3.70 -7.63 -17.42
CA LYS A 235 4.28 -6.29 -17.32
C LYS A 235 3.73 -5.55 -16.09
N PRO A 236 4.53 -4.72 -15.40
CA PRO A 236 4.05 -3.83 -14.35
C PRO A 236 2.93 -2.92 -14.86
N LEU A 237 1.94 -2.65 -14.02
CA LEU A 237 0.82 -1.77 -14.34
C LEU A 237 1.02 -0.40 -13.68
N GLU A 238 0.78 0.65 -14.46
CA GLU A 238 0.84 2.05 -13.99
C GLU A 238 -0.55 2.59 -13.65
N LEU A 239 -0.59 3.77 -13.00
CA LEU A 239 -1.86 4.46 -12.77
C LEU A 239 -2.51 4.80 -14.11
N GLY A 240 -3.83 4.56 -14.22
CA GLY A 240 -4.57 4.69 -15.48
C GLY A 240 -4.70 3.39 -16.26
N ASP A 241 -3.69 2.51 -16.23
CA ASP A 241 -3.70 1.25 -17.00
C ASP A 241 -4.36 0.07 -16.24
N ILE A 242 -4.72 0.25 -14.97
CA ILE A 242 -5.21 -0.85 -14.11
C ILE A 242 -6.71 -1.08 -14.28
N HIS A 243 -7.05 -2.11 -15.07
CA HIS A 243 -8.43 -2.55 -15.25
C HIS A 243 -8.70 -3.85 -14.48
N CYS A 244 -9.80 -3.88 -13.73
CA CYS A 244 -10.27 -5.08 -13.06
C CYS A 244 -11.39 -5.73 -13.90
N HIS A 245 -11.06 -6.85 -14.51
CA HIS A 245 -11.87 -7.57 -15.46
C HIS A 245 -12.65 -8.71 -14.79
N HIS A 246 -13.94 -8.79 -15.10
CA HIS A 246 -14.78 -9.95 -14.81
C HIS A 246 -14.56 -11.04 -15.85
N LYS A 247 -14.03 -12.20 -15.43
CA LYS A 247 -13.79 -13.35 -16.31
C LYS A 247 -15.09 -13.87 -16.93
N ILE A 248 -16.13 -14.00 -16.12
CA ILE A 248 -17.51 -14.18 -16.55
C ILE A 248 -18.22 -12.84 -16.38
N SER A 249 -18.78 -12.29 -17.46
CA SER A 249 -19.43 -10.99 -17.42
C SER A 249 -20.68 -11.00 -16.54
N ARG A 250 -21.10 -9.81 -16.05
CA ARG A 250 -22.35 -9.67 -15.30
C ARG A 250 -23.58 -10.13 -16.08
N LYS A 251 -23.61 -9.89 -17.41
CA LYS A 251 -24.68 -10.35 -18.31
C LYS A 251 -24.78 -11.87 -18.38
N LEU A 252 -23.66 -12.57 -18.17
CA LEU A 252 -23.57 -14.03 -18.14
C LEU A 252 -23.65 -14.60 -16.71
N GLY A 253 -24.14 -13.82 -15.74
CA GLY A 253 -24.30 -14.27 -14.35
C GLY A 253 -23.03 -14.20 -13.49
N GLY A 254 -21.97 -13.52 -13.95
CA GLY A 254 -20.76 -13.32 -13.17
C GLY A 254 -20.97 -12.52 -11.89
N ASP A 255 -20.28 -12.89 -10.82
CA ASP A 255 -20.27 -12.20 -9.53
C ASP A 255 -19.00 -11.37 -9.31
N ASP A 256 -18.93 -10.63 -8.20
CA ASP A 256 -17.76 -9.82 -7.83
C ASP A 256 -16.76 -10.60 -6.96
N LYS A 257 -16.89 -11.93 -6.88
CA LYS A 257 -15.99 -12.74 -6.05
C LYS A 257 -14.58 -12.73 -6.62
N TYR A 258 -13.61 -12.88 -5.72
CA TYR A 258 -12.18 -12.89 -6.04
C TYR A 258 -11.82 -13.83 -7.19
N GLN A 259 -12.44 -15.02 -7.26
CA GLN A 259 -12.15 -16.01 -8.30
C GLN A 259 -12.61 -15.58 -9.70
N ASN A 260 -13.67 -14.76 -9.80
CA ASN A 260 -14.21 -14.27 -11.06
C ASN A 260 -13.53 -12.99 -11.55
N LEU A 261 -12.65 -12.39 -10.75
CA LEU A 261 -11.98 -11.14 -11.09
C LEU A 261 -10.50 -11.37 -11.47
N VAL A 262 -9.95 -10.48 -12.29
CA VAL A 262 -8.53 -10.47 -12.66
C VAL A 262 -8.08 -9.06 -13.05
N ILE A 263 -6.87 -8.66 -12.66
CA ILE A 263 -6.32 -7.35 -13.05
C ILE A 263 -5.53 -7.48 -14.36
N VAL A 264 -5.84 -6.63 -15.33
CA VAL A 264 -5.19 -6.58 -16.65
C VAL A 264 -4.88 -5.12 -17.02
N SER A 265 -4.02 -4.92 -18.02
CA SER A 265 -3.81 -3.60 -18.63
C SER A 265 -5.02 -3.19 -19.47
N GLU A 266 -5.21 -1.90 -19.73
CA GLU A 266 -6.27 -1.36 -20.56
C GLU A 266 -6.28 -2.03 -21.94
N ASP A 267 -5.12 -2.06 -22.61
CA ASP A 267 -4.97 -2.68 -23.92
C ASP A 267 -5.37 -4.17 -23.95
N VAL A 268 -5.02 -4.92 -22.90
CA VAL A 268 -5.38 -6.33 -22.78
C VAL A 268 -6.88 -6.46 -22.52
N HIS A 269 -7.45 -5.57 -21.71
CA HIS A 269 -8.88 -5.57 -21.42
C HIS A 269 -9.69 -5.31 -22.68
N ILE A 270 -9.26 -4.35 -23.52
CA ILE A 270 -9.86 -4.08 -24.83
C ILE A 270 -9.76 -5.32 -25.72
N LEU A 271 -8.58 -5.94 -25.83
CA LEU A 271 -8.40 -7.14 -26.64
C LEU A 271 -9.27 -8.32 -26.18
N ILE A 272 -9.51 -8.47 -24.87
CA ILE A 272 -10.40 -9.51 -24.34
C ILE A 272 -11.84 -9.31 -24.81
N HIS A 273 -12.33 -8.06 -24.88
CA HIS A 273 -13.70 -7.76 -25.28
C HIS A 273 -13.88 -7.49 -26.78
N ALA A 274 -12.79 -7.34 -27.54
CA ALA A 274 -12.85 -6.99 -28.96
C ALA A 274 -13.62 -8.03 -29.80
N THR A 275 -14.62 -7.58 -30.54
CA THR A 275 -15.42 -8.40 -31.47
C THR A 275 -15.09 -8.14 -32.94
N THR A 276 -14.59 -6.94 -33.26
CA THR A 276 -14.21 -6.54 -34.62
C THR A 276 -12.78 -6.93 -34.96
N ALA A 277 -12.56 -7.48 -36.15
CA ALA A 277 -11.24 -7.93 -36.62
C ALA A 277 -10.17 -6.81 -36.61
N GLU A 278 -10.55 -5.58 -36.99
CA GLU A 278 -9.64 -4.42 -37.03
C GLU A 278 -9.05 -4.09 -35.65
N ILE A 279 -9.89 -4.05 -34.61
CA ILE A 279 -9.46 -3.84 -33.23
C ILE A 279 -8.54 -4.99 -32.78
N ILE A 280 -8.91 -6.24 -33.09
CA ILE A 280 -8.09 -7.41 -32.73
C ILE A 280 -6.70 -7.29 -33.34
N ILE A 281 -6.59 -7.02 -34.65
CA ILE A 281 -5.31 -6.88 -35.36
C ILE A 281 -4.49 -5.73 -34.76
N THR A 282 -5.11 -4.58 -34.51
CA THR A 282 -4.46 -3.41 -33.94
C THR A 282 -3.82 -3.71 -32.58
N TYR A 283 -4.59 -4.31 -31.66
CA TYR A 283 -4.11 -4.59 -30.31
C TYR A 283 -3.16 -5.80 -30.25
N LEU A 284 -3.26 -6.78 -31.17
CA LEU A 284 -2.24 -7.82 -31.33
C LEU A 284 -0.90 -7.21 -31.77
N GLY A 285 -0.92 -6.29 -32.74
CA GLY A 285 0.28 -5.58 -33.20
C GLY A 285 0.93 -4.72 -32.11
N LYS A 286 0.11 -4.06 -31.28
CA LYS A 286 0.56 -3.26 -30.14
C LYS A 286 1.16 -4.12 -29.02
N LEU A 287 0.46 -5.18 -28.62
CA LEU A 287 0.83 -5.99 -27.45
C LEU A 287 1.95 -6.99 -27.72
N LYS A 288 2.09 -7.46 -28.98
CA LYS A 288 3.08 -8.46 -29.41
C LYS A 288 3.13 -9.67 -28.47
N LEU A 289 1.97 -10.29 -28.27
CA LEU A 289 1.78 -11.37 -27.31
C LEU A 289 2.48 -12.66 -27.75
N ASP A 290 3.13 -13.34 -26.80
CA ASP A 290 3.63 -14.70 -27.02
C ASP A 290 2.48 -15.74 -27.02
N LYS A 291 2.78 -16.98 -27.44
CA LYS A 291 1.78 -18.07 -27.52
C LYS A 291 1.08 -18.36 -26.18
N ARG A 292 1.79 -18.25 -25.04
CA ARG A 292 1.22 -18.49 -23.71
C ARG A 292 0.30 -17.35 -23.29
N GLN A 293 0.70 -16.11 -23.56
CA GLN A 293 -0.09 -14.91 -23.30
C GLN A 293 -1.36 -14.89 -24.15
N LEU A 294 -1.26 -15.21 -25.45
CA LEU A 294 -2.41 -15.32 -26.34
C LEU A 294 -3.38 -16.42 -25.91
N SER A 295 -2.87 -17.60 -25.52
CA SER A 295 -3.69 -18.68 -24.94
C SER A 295 -4.47 -18.20 -23.73
N LYS A 296 -3.84 -17.39 -22.86
CA LYS A 296 -4.51 -16.81 -21.70
C LYS A 296 -5.58 -15.79 -22.08
N VAL A 297 -5.34 -14.91 -23.06
CA VAL A 297 -6.38 -14.02 -23.60
C VAL A 297 -7.55 -14.85 -24.13
N ASN A 298 -7.29 -15.87 -24.93
CA ASN A 298 -8.31 -16.74 -25.50
C ASN A 298 -9.10 -17.50 -24.42
N SER A 299 -8.47 -17.90 -23.31
CA SER A 299 -9.19 -18.50 -22.17
C SER A 299 -10.20 -17.54 -21.54
N LEU A 300 -9.85 -16.24 -21.44
CA LEU A 300 -10.76 -15.21 -20.93
C LEU A 300 -11.87 -14.90 -21.93
N ARG A 301 -11.55 -14.82 -23.23
CA ARG A 301 -12.53 -14.64 -24.32
C ARG A 301 -13.59 -15.75 -24.33
N ARG A 302 -13.18 -17.01 -24.18
CA ARG A 302 -14.11 -18.14 -24.12
C ARG A 302 -15.09 -18.06 -22.95
N LEU A 303 -14.65 -17.58 -21.78
CA LEU A 303 -15.53 -17.36 -20.62
C LEU A 303 -16.58 -16.26 -20.87
N LEU A 304 -16.32 -15.39 -21.84
CA LEU A 304 -17.24 -14.37 -22.34
C LEU A 304 -18.03 -14.83 -23.56
N GLN A 305 -17.93 -16.11 -23.95
CA GLN A 305 -18.54 -16.68 -25.15
C GLN A 305 -18.07 -16.02 -26.46
N LEU A 306 -16.85 -15.47 -26.47
CA LEU A 306 -16.22 -14.90 -27.65
C LEU A 306 -15.29 -15.89 -28.34
N GLU A 307 -15.16 -15.77 -29.67
CA GLU A 307 -14.26 -16.60 -30.46
C GLU A 307 -12.79 -16.39 -30.08
N ALA A 308 -12.01 -17.47 -30.19
CA ALA A 308 -10.58 -17.44 -29.97
C ALA A 308 -9.88 -16.72 -31.13
N ILE A 309 -8.95 -15.84 -30.78
CA ILE A 309 -8.07 -15.17 -31.73
C ILE A 309 -7.07 -16.19 -32.26
N LYS A 310 -7.05 -16.40 -33.58
CA LYS A 310 -6.06 -17.22 -34.28
C LYS A 310 -4.86 -16.35 -34.64
N GLN A 311 -3.65 -16.82 -34.33
CA GLN A 311 -2.43 -16.22 -34.88
C GLN A 311 -2.24 -16.80 -36.29
N SER A 312 -2.25 -15.92 -37.30
CA SER A 312 -1.73 -16.23 -38.64
C SER A 312 -0.22 -16.37 -38.61
#